data_AF-A0A922M2N8-F1
#
_entry.id   AF-A0A922M2N8-F1
#
_cell.length_a   1.000
_cell.length_b   1.000
_cell.length_c   1.000
_cell.angle_alpha   90.00
_cell.angle_beta   90.00
_cell.angle_gamma   90.00
#
_symmetry.space_group_name_H-M   'P 1'
#
loop_
_entity.id
_entity.type
_entity.pdbx_description
1 polymer ?
#
loop_
_entity_poly.entity_id
_entity_poly.type
_entity_poly.pdbx_seq_one_letter_code
_entity_poly.pdbx_strand_id
1 'polypeptide(L)'
;MCMLYFFQMKWVLFEFISGRYVEIPVRFEYKLCDFFDKDPFFGQMYAKQLPRNWTCPFPAGRSPFRKLIMHLENLPRIPFTYESLIVRTRVNLLLWIGNPAELIASIKVYTTVKQTMKKIDMRAWDGTILANHTFA
;
A
#
# COMPACT_ATOMS: atom_id res chain seq x y z
N MET A 1 33.75 7.03 4.67
CA MET A 1 33.37 6.99 3.24
C MET A 1 31.95 6.43 3.16
N CYS A 2 30.93 7.29 3.30
CA CYS A 2 29.52 6.89 3.26
C CYS A 2 29.04 6.93 1.81
N MET A 3 28.94 5.78 1.15
CA MET A 3 28.16 5.69 -0.08
C MET A 3 26.70 5.98 0.26
N LEU A 4 26.20 7.11 -0.24
CA LEU A 4 24.78 7.45 -0.25
C LEU A 4 24.05 6.46 -1.17
N TYR A 5 23.69 5.29 -0.64
CA TYR A 5 22.81 4.37 -1.36
C TYR A 5 21.41 5.00 -1.46
N PHE A 6 21.04 5.40 -2.67
CA PHE A 6 19.69 5.88 -2.95
C PHE A 6 18.76 4.67 -3.03
N PHE A 7 17.79 4.62 -2.13
CA PHE A 7 16.71 3.63 -2.18
C PHE A 7 15.47 4.28 -2.81
N GLN A 8 15.05 3.79 -3.96
CA GLN A 8 13.85 4.23 -4.65
C GLN A 8 12.78 3.16 -4.60
N MET A 9 11.54 3.60 -4.46
CA MET A 9 10.37 2.76 -4.35
C MET A 9 9.29 3.28 -5.29
N LYS A 10 8.76 2.40 -6.15
CA LYS A 10 7.69 2.72 -7.09
C LYS A 10 6.50 1.81 -6.88
N TRP A 11 5.34 2.42 -6.79
CA TRP A 11 4.04 1.77 -6.70
C TRP A 11 3.30 2.02 -7.99
N VAL A 12 2.83 0.94 -8.61
CA VAL A 12 2.00 1.01 -9.81
C VAL A 12 0.72 0.23 -9.55
N LEU A 13 -0.42 0.91 -9.63
CA LEU A 13 -1.72 0.33 -9.40
C LEU A 13 -2.35 -0.14 -10.71
N PHE A 14 -2.94 -1.32 -10.67
CA PHE A 14 -3.67 -1.92 -11.78
C PHE A 14 -5.08 -2.27 -11.32
N GLU A 15 -6.03 -2.14 -12.24
CA GLU A 15 -7.41 -2.56 -12.07
C GLU A 15 -7.73 -3.70 -13.04
N PHE A 16 -8.51 -4.67 -12.59
CA PHE A 16 -8.94 -5.79 -13.43
C PHE A 16 -10.17 -5.40 -14.24
N ILE A 17 -9.98 -5.18 -15.53
CA ILE A 17 -11.03 -4.75 -16.47
C ILE A 17 -11.07 -5.76 -17.62
N SER A 18 -12.25 -6.30 -17.89
CA SER A 18 -12.50 -7.20 -19.04
C SER A 18 -11.51 -8.37 -19.15
N GLY A 19 -11.22 -9.05 -18.03
CA GLY A 19 -10.36 -10.23 -18.00
C GLY A 19 -8.86 -9.97 -17.88
N ARG A 20 -8.42 -8.72 -17.81
CA ARG A 20 -6.99 -8.35 -17.70
C ARG A 20 -6.74 -7.23 -16.71
N TYR A 21 -5.54 -7.20 -16.14
CA TYR A 21 -5.08 -6.09 -15.29
C TYR A 21 -4.56 -4.95 -16.18
N VAL A 22 -5.26 -3.82 -16.15
CA VAL A 22 -4.90 -2.58 -16.86
C VAL A 22 -4.31 -1.61 -15.85
N GLU A 23 -3.23 -0.95 -16.22
CA GLU A 23 -2.62 0.07 -15.37
C GLU A 23 -3.53 1.29 -15.27
N ILE A 24 -3.74 1.78 -14.05
CA ILE A 24 -4.49 3.01 -13.81
C ILE A 24 -3.52 4.17 -13.50
N PRO A 25 -3.89 5.44 -13.74
CA PRO A 25 -2.99 6.59 -13.59
C PRO A 25 -2.69 6.95 -12.13
N VAL A 26 -2.63 5.96 -11.25
CA VAL A 26 -2.25 6.08 -9.85
C VAL A 26 -0.87 5.43 -9.70
N ARG A 27 0.15 6.29 -9.70
CA ARG A 27 1.55 5.90 -9.53
C ARG A 27 2.13 6.68 -8.38
N PHE A 28 2.89 6.01 -7.52
CA PHE A 28 3.63 6.68 -6.46
C PHE A 28 5.11 6.35 -6.56
N GLU A 29 5.95 7.36 -6.53
CA GLU A 29 7.40 7.22 -6.52
C GLU A 29 7.93 7.92 -5.29
N TYR A 30 8.59 7.16 -4.42
CA TYR A 30 9.14 7.64 -3.17
C TYR A 30 10.60 7.22 -3.04
N LYS A 31 11.40 8.05 -2.37
CA LYS A 31 12.61 7.52 -1.72
C LYS A 31 12.16 6.69 -0.53
N LEU A 32 12.72 5.51 -0.33
CA LEU A 32 12.25 4.57 0.69
C LEU A 32 12.25 5.19 2.11
N CYS A 33 13.26 6.01 2.41
CA CYS A 33 13.36 6.73 3.67
C CYS A 33 12.28 7.81 3.81
N ASP A 34 12.07 8.61 2.75
CA ASP A 34 10.99 9.59 2.73
C ASP A 34 9.62 8.93 2.88
N PHE A 35 9.44 7.71 2.35
CA PHE A 35 8.18 6.98 2.54
C PHE A 35 7.91 6.68 4.00
N PHE A 36 8.86 6.12 4.76
CA PHE A 36 8.62 5.81 6.17
C PHE A 36 8.38 7.06 7.03
N ASP A 37 9.04 8.16 6.71
CA ASP A 37 8.93 9.39 7.50
C ASP A 37 7.71 10.24 7.11
N LYS A 38 7.44 10.37 5.81
CA LYS A 38 6.50 11.37 5.27
C LYS A 38 5.18 10.78 4.79
N ASP A 39 5.09 9.50 4.45
CA ASP A 39 3.82 8.91 4.04
C ASP A 39 2.92 8.69 5.27
N PRO A 40 1.80 9.42 5.38
CA PRO A 40 1.00 9.44 6.60
C PRO A 40 0.17 8.16 6.79
N PHE A 41 0.12 7.28 5.78
CA PHE A 41 -0.74 6.11 5.76
C PHE A 41 0.08 4.83 5.94
N PHE A 42 0.67 4.35 4.85
CA PHE A 42 1.44 3.12 4.81
C PHE A 42 2.81 3.32 5.45
N GLY A 43 3.50 4.42 5.15
CA GLY A 43 4.83 4.72 5.68
C GLY A 43 4.87 4.70 7.19
N GLN A 44 4.01 5.50 7.83
CA GLN A 44 3.85 5.54 9.28
C GLN A 44 3.43 4.19 9.88
N MET A 45 2.57 3.41 9.19
CA MET A 45 2.20 2.07 9.64
C MET A 45 3.43 1.15 9.73
N TYR A 46 4.27 1.14 8.69
CA TYR A 46 5.48 0.32 8.70
C TYR A 46 6.54 0.88 9.65
N ALA A 47 6.74 2.19 9.69
CA ALA A 47 7.74 2.85 10.54
C ALA A 47 7.54 2.52 12.03
N LYS A 48 6.30 2.45 12.50
CA LYS A 48 5.96 2.05 13.89
C LYS A 48 6.39 0.63 14.25
N GLN A 49 6.61 -0.25 13.27
CA GLN A 49 7.06 -1.62 13.51
C GLN A 49 8.59 -1.76 13.45
N LEU A 50 9.28 -0.72 12.97
CA LEU A 50 10.72 -0.72 12.90
C LEU A 50 11.29 -0.48 14.31
N PRO A 51 12.38 -1.16 14.69
CA PRO A 51 13.07 -0.89 15.95
C PRO A 51 13.43 0.59 16.08
N ARG A 52 13.39 1.17 17.29
CA ARG A 52 13.73 2.59 17.53
C ARG A 52 15.12 3.01 17.03
N ASN A 53 16.03 2.05 16.86
CA ASN A 53 17.40 2.28 16.40
C ASN A 53 17.55 2.12 14.87
N TRP A 54 16.44 1.97 14.15
CA TRP A 54 16.46 1.90 12.69
C TRP A 54 16.49 3.30 12.09
N THR A 55 17.64 3.65 11.53
CA THR A 55 17.84 4.85 10.73
C THR A 55 18.24 4.45 9.32
N CYS A 56 17.74 5.18 8.33
CA CYS A 56 18.23 5.02 6.97
C CYS A 56 19.73 5.37 6.86
N PRO A 57 20.54 4.63 6.06
CA PRO A 57 20.20 3.45 5.26
C PRO A 57 19.99 2.18 6.12
N PHE A 58 19.07 1.31 5.68
CA PHE A 58 18.70 0.11 6.44
C PHE A 58 19.88 -0.83 6.66
N PRO A 59 20.12 -1.31 7.91
CA PRO A 59 21.13 -2.31 8.17
C PRO A 59 20.74 -3.63 7.52
N ALA A 60 21.73 -4.38 7.05
CA ALA A 60 21.50 -5.74 6.57
C ALA A 60 20.98 -6.61 7.73
N GLY A 61 19.90 -7.36 7.48
CA GLY A 61 19.31 -8.22 8.51
C GLY A 61 17.87 -8.61 8.19
N ARG A 62 17.32 -9.47 9.05
CA ARG A 62 15.90 -9.85 8.99
C ARG A 62 15.06 -8.85 9.78
N SER A 63 13.98 -8.40 9.18
CA SER A 63 13.11 -7.37 9.75
C SER A 63 11.67 -7.88 9.73
N PRO A 64 11.26 -8.61 10.78
CA PRO A 64 9.94 -9.20 10.81
C PRO A 64 8.89 -8.13 11.10
N PHE A 65 8.02 -7.86 10.14
CA PHE A 65 6.79 -7.11 10.37
C PHE A 65 5.75 -8.04 11.01
N ARG A 66 5.08 -7.58 12.07
CA ARG A 66 4.07 -8.36 12.81
C ARG A 66 2.82 -7.52 13.02
N LYS A 67 1.67 -8.01 12.57
CA LYS A 67 0.35 -7.37 12.77
C LYS A 67 0.32 -5.92 12.25
N LEU A 68 0.52 -5.75 10.95
CA LEU A 68 0.31 -4.46 10.29
C LEU A 68 -1.20 -4.19 10.29
N ILE A 69 -1.62 -3.23 11.11
CA ILE A 69 -3.01 -2.82 11.23
C ILE A 69 -3.12 -1.42 10.62
N MET A 70 -4.02 -1.27 9.66
CA MET A 70 -4.39 0.01 9.10
C MET A 70 -5.89 0.23 9.24
N HIS A 71 -6.27 1.46 9.58
CA HIS A 71 -7.66 1.87 9.56
C HIS A 71 -8.00 2.34 8.15
N LEU A 72 -8.90 1.62 7.47
CA LEU A 72 -9.37 1.96 6.12
C LEU A 72 -9.95 3.38 6.05
N GLU A 73 -10.48 3.87 7.15
CA GLU A 73 -11.03 5.22 7.33
C GLU A 73 -10.00 6.32 7.05
N ASN A 74 -8.73 6.04 7.34
CA ASN A 74 -7.64 6.98 7.13
C ASN A 74 -7.18 6.99 5.68
N LEU A 75 -7.58 6.04 4.84
CA LEU A 75 -7.15 6.03 3.45
C LEU A 75 -7.90 7.08 2.63
N PRO A 76 -7.20 7.78 1.73
CA PRO A 76 -7.89 8.63 0.76
C PRO A 76 -8.84 7.77 -0.07
N ARG A 77 -10.02 8.31 -0.39
CA ARG A 77 -10.96 7.65 -1.30
C ARG A 77 -10.28 7.53 -2.67
N ILE A 78 -9.84 6.32 -3.00
CA ILE A 78 -9.24 6.04 -4.30
C ILE A 78 -10.40 5.99 -5.32
N PRO A 79 -10.40 6.86 -6.34
CA PRO A 79 -11.41 6.81 -7.39
C PRO A 79 -11.11 5.61 -8.27
N PHE A 80 -11.68 4.44 -7.93
CA PHE A 80 -11.65 3.30 -8.85
C PHE A 80 -12.48 3.67 -10.08
N THR A 81 -12.00 3.25 -11.26
CA THR A 81 -12.55 3.70 -12.54
C THR A 81 -13.99 3.25 -12.74
N TYR A 82 -14.42 2.22 -12.01
CA TYR A 82 -15.79 1.74 -11.99
C TYR A 82 -16.31 1.64 -10.56
N GLU A 83 -17.53 2.14 -10.32
CA GLU A 83 -18.34 1.91 -9.10
C GLU A 83 -18.82 0.43 -9.02
N SER A 84 -17.96 -0.51 -9.38
CA SER A 84 -18.27 -1.92 -9.37
C SER A 84 -18.35 -2.41 -7.92
N LEU A 85 -19.41 -3.17 -7.61
CA LEU A 85 -19.58 -3.84 -6.31
C LEU A 85 -18.37 -4.69 -5.91
N ILE A 86 -17.59 -5.16 -6.89
CA ILE A 86 -16.34 -5.89 -6.68
C ILE A 86 -15.28 -5.31 -7.59
N VAL A 87 -14.26 -4.68 -6.99
CA VAL A 87 -13.08 -4.19 -7.69
C VAL A 87 -11.92 -5.12 -7.36
N ARG A 88 -11.31 -5.70 -8.39
CA ARG A 88 -10.05 -6.46 -8.23
C ARG A 88 -8.91 -5.56 -8.67
N THR A 89 -7.93 -5.39 -7.80
CA THR A 89 -6.77 -4.54 -8.04
C THR A 89 -5.49 -5.33 -7.82
N ARG A 90 -4.44 -4.87 -8.48
CA ARG A 90 -3.08 -5.37 -8.28
C ARG A 90 -2.16 -4.19 -8.07
N VAL A 91 -1.37 -4.24 -7.02
CA VAL A 91 -0.31 -3.28 -6.74
C VAL A 91 1.02 -3.94 -7.08
N ASN A 92 1.79 -3.31 -7.94
CA ASN A 92 3.19 -3.67 -8.16
C ASN A 92 4.07 -2.69 -7.38
N LEU A 93 4.82 -3.22 -6.42
CA LEU A 93 5.83 -2.51 -5.66
C LEU A 93 7.21 -2.92 -6.18
N LEU A 94 7.98 -1.94 -6.63
CA LEU A 94 9.31 -2.12 -7.16
C LEU A 94 10.31 -1.34 -6.29
N LEU A 95 11.41 -1.98 -5.92
CA LEU A 95 12.45 -1.41 -5.05
C LEU A 95 13.79 -1.42 -5.77
N TRP A 96 14.41 -0.24 -5.85
CA TRP A 96 15.75 -0.06 -6.41
C TRP A 96 16.72 0.47 -5.37
N ILE A 97 17.98 0.10 -5.50
CA ILE A 97 19.08 0.57 -4.66
C ILE A 97 20.26 1.04 -5.53
N GLY A 98 21.02 2.01 -5.03
CA GLY A 98 22.36 2.31 -5.52
C GLY A 98 22.43 3.33 -6.66
N ASN A 99 23.64 3.51 -7.18
CA ASN A 99 23.92 4.33 -8.37
C ASN A 99 25.05 3.64 -9.17
N PRO A 100 24.76 2.97 -10.31
CA PRO A 100 23.47 2.95 -11.02
C PRO A 100 22.36 2.22 -10.23
N ALA A 101 21.11 2.58 -10.50
CA ALA A 101 19.95 2.02 -9.80
C ALA A 101 19.74 0.56 -10.21
N GLU A 102 19.86 -0.35 -9.25
CA GLU A 102 19.65 -1.78 -9.43
C GLU A 102 18.33 -2.22 -8.77
N LEU A 103 17.49 -2.98 -9.48
CA LEU A 103 16.24 -3.50 -8.94
C LEU A 103 16.53 -4.67 -7.99
N ILE A 104 16.21 -4.50 -6.71
CA ILE A 104 16.46 -5.52 -5.68
C ILE A 104 15.22 -6.34 -5.32
N ALA A 105 14.02 -5.80 -5.55
CA ALA A 105 12.80 -6.53 -5.28
C ALA A 105 11.64 -6.06 -6.16
N SER A 106 10.80 -7.02 -6.55
CA SER A 106 9.52 -6.81 -7.21
C SER A 106 8.45 -7.58 -6.47
N ILE A 107 7.53 -6.86 -5.85
CA ILE A 107 6.44 -7.41 -5.05
C ILE A 107 5.14 -7.12 -5.78
N LYS A 108 4.31 -8.15 -5.96
CA LYS A 108 2.98 -8.03 -6.57
C LYS A 108 1.94 -8.43 -5.56
N VAL A 109 1.08 -7.49 -5.20
CA VAL A 109 -0.01 -7.69 -4.24
C VAL A 109 -1.32 -7.66 -5.01
N TYR A 110 -2.14 -8.69 -4.83
CA TYR A 110 -3.48 -8.77 -5.42
C TYR A 110 -4.51 -8.54 -4.33
N THR A 111 -5.41 -7.60 -4.56
CA THR A 111 -6.44 -7.20 -3.59
C THR A 111 -7.80 -7.22 -4.25
N THR A 112 -8.81 -7.72 -3.54
CA THR A 112 -10.20 -7.64 -3.98
C THR A 112 -10.96 -6.79 -2.97
N VAL A 113 -11.46 -5.64 -3.42
CA VAL A 113 -12.29 -4.75 -2.63
C VAL A 113 -13.75 -5.06 -2.99
N LYS A 114 -14.55 -5.46 -2.02
CA LYS A 114 -15.99 -5.64 -2.19
C LYS A 114 -16.71 -4.48 -1.50
N GLN A 115 -17.45 -3.70 -2.26
CA GLN A 115 -18.36 -2.71 -1.71
C GLN A 115 -19.66 -3.41 -1.32
N THR A 116 -19.94 -3.45 -0.03
CA THR A 116 -21.25 -3.89 0.47
C THR A 116 -22.13 -2.66 0.58
N MET A 117 -23.17 -2.56 -0.26
CA MET A 117 -24.20 -1.57 -0.03
C MET A 117 -24.90 -1.89 1.29
N LYS A 118 -24.79 -1.00 2.28
CA LYS A 118 -25.69 -1.05 3.43
C LYS A 118 -27.10 -0.96 2.86
N LYS A 119 -27.93 -1.97 3.12
CA LYS A 119 -29.37 -1.90 2.84
C LYS A 119 -29.85 -0.67 3.60
N ILE A 120 -30.28 0.36 2.87
CA ILE A 120 -30.81 1.59 3.46
C ILE A 120 -32.10 1.17 4.15
N ASP A 121 -32.04 0.93 5.46
CA ASP A 121 -33.25 0.94 6.26
C ASP A 121 -33.66 2.41 6.32
N MET A 122 -34.80 2.76 5.72
CA MET A 122 -35.27 4.15 5.62
C MET A 122 -35.69 4.74 6.99
N ARG A 123 -35.28 4.09 8.08
CA ARG A 123 -35.54 4.49 9.46
C ARG A 123 -34.22 4.38 10.22
N ALA A 124 -33.72 5.54 10.67
CA ALA A 124 -32.50 5.73 11.45
C ALA A 124 -31.17 5.68 10.66
N TRP A 125 -30.70 6.87 10.30
CA TRP A 125 -29.28 7.16 10.16
C TRP A 125 -28.61 7.00 11.52
N ASP A 126 -27.73 6.01 11.68
CA ASP A 126 -26.57 6.10 12.57
C ASP A 126 -25.42 5.24 12.00
N GLY A 127 -24.27 5.91 11.82
CA GLY A 127 -23.13 5.41 11.07
C GLY A 127 -22.28 4.41 11.83
N THR A 128 -22.08 3.22 11.25
CA THR A 128 -20.98 2.29 11.62
C THR A 128 -20.79 1.25 10.52
N ILE A 129 -19.58 1.09 9.98
CA ILE A 129 -19.22 0.07 8.97
C ILE A 129 -18.32 -0.97 9.64
N LEU A 130 -18.71 -2.25 9.58
CA LEU A 130 -17.93 -3.39 10.06
C LEU A 130 -17.20 -4.04 8.88
N ALA A 131 -15.87 -4.19 8.99
CA ALA A 131 -15.05 -4.92 8.03
C ALA A 131 -14.64 -6.28 8.62
N ASN A 132 -14.99 -7.38 7.94
CA ASN A 132 -14.47 -8.71 8.24
C ASN A 132 -13.43 -9.11 7.19
N HIS A 133 -12.23 -9.47 7.64
CA HIS A 133 -11.17 -10.03 6.80
C HIS A 133 -11.06 -11.55 7.02
N THR A 134 -11.08 -12.32 5.93
CA THR A 134 -10.62 -13.73 5.90
C THR A 134 -9.34 -13.80 5.07
N PHE A 135 -8.29 -14.36 5.66
CA PHE A 135 -7.03 -14.67 5.00
C PHE A 135 -7.10 -16.09 4.41
N ALA A 136 -6.65 -16.26 3.17
CA ALA A 136 -6.33 -17.55 2.57
C ALA A 136 -4.95 -17.43 1.90
#